data_AF-A0A926C8U4-F1
#
_entry.id   AF-A0A926C8U4-F1
#
_cell.length_a   1.000
_cell.length_b   1.000
_cell.length_c   1.000
_cell.angle_alpha   90.00
_cell.angle_beta   90.00
_cell.angle_gamma   90.00
#
_symmetry.space_group_name_H-M   'P 1'
#
loop_
_entity.id
_entity.type
_entity.pdbx_description
1 polymer ?
#
loop_
_entity_poly.entity_id
_entity_poly.type
_entity_poly.pdbx_seq_one_letter_code
_entity_poly.pdbx_strand_id
1 'polypeptide(L)' 'TRTGMGGEDFAYMAQRAPGAMFMLGAALDQQTMRAHHTAIFDIDEQAMPYGAAILAETARRFLAGELRLER' A
#
# COMPACT_ATOMS: atom_id res chain seq x y z
N THR A 1 2.64 -11.71 4.51
CA THR A 1 3.68 -10.67 4.42
C THR A 1 4.48 -10.69 5.70
N ARG A 2 5.82 -10.78 5.63
CA ARG A 2 6.67 -10.60 6.81
C ARG A 2 6.89 -9.11 6.99
N THR A 3 6.75 -8.58 8.20
CA THR A 3 7.08 -7.19 8.51
C THR A 3 8.60 -6.99 8.41
N GLY A 4 9.03 -5.93 7.72
CA GLY A 4 10.44 -5.55 7.60
C GLY A 4 10.78 -4.36 8.50
N MET A 5 12.08 -4.11 8.70
CA MET A 5 12.59 -2.92 9.41
C MET A 5 13.05 -1.82 8.43
N GLY A 6 12.42 -1.75 7.25
CA GLY A 6 12.72 -0.70 6.27
C GLY A 6 12.25 0.67 6.76
N GLY A 7 13.02 1.72 6.46
CA GLY A 7 12.59 3.10 6.68
C GLY A 7 11.69 3.59 5.56
N GLU A 8 10.60 4.26 5.90
CA GLU A 8 9.60 4.81 4.96
C GLU A 8 9.22 6.23 5.41
N ASP A 9 9.29 7.20 4.50
CA ASP A 9 9.12 8.62 4.85
C ASP A 9 7.65 9.02 5.03
N PHE A 10 6.70 8.18 4.58
CA PHE A 10 5.27 8.32 4.88
C PHE A 10 4.99 8.45 6.38
N ALA A 11 5.87 7.91 7.25
CA ALA A 11 5.77 8.08 8.69
C ALA A 11 5.72 9.55 9.12
N TYR A 12 6.41 10.47 8.43
CA TYR A 12 6.35 11.91 8.72
C TYR A 12 5.00 12.55 8.36
N MET A 13 4.28 11.97 7.39
CA MET A 13 2.92 12.39 7.05
C MET A 13 1.93 11.91 8.12
N ALA A 14 2.06 10.65 8.54
CA ALA A 14 1.22 10.06 9.59
C ALA A 14 1.43 10.72 10.97
N GLN A 15 2.56 11.39 11.22
CA GLN A 15 2.75 12.23 12.40
C GLN A 15 1.88 13.50 12.41
N ARG A 16 1.45 13.97 11.24
CA ARG A 16 0.73 15.26 11.08
C ARG A 16 -0.78 15.10 10.93
N ALA A 17 -1.24 13.95 10.45
CA ALA A 17 -2.65 13.64 10.26
C ALA A 17 -2.90 12.13 10.42
N PRO A 18 -4.12 11.70 10.78
CA PRO A 18 -4.49 10.29 10.74
C PRO A 18 -4.21 9.72 9.35
N GLY A 19 -3.32 8.73 9.30
CA GLY A 19 -2.86 8.13 8.06
C GLY A 19 -2.75 6.62 8.21
N ALA A 20 -2.91 5.92 7.08
CA ALA A 20 -2.73 4.48 7.01
C ALA A 20 -1.89 4.15 5.78
N MET A 21 -0.97 3.21 5.95
CA MET A 21 -0.19 2.60 4.87
C MET A 21 -0.44 1.10 4.90
N PHE A 22 -0.51 0.47 3.74
CA PHE A 22 -0.73 -0.96 3.61
C PHE A 22 0.18 -1.54 2.52
N MET A 23 0.42 -2.85 2.62
CA MET A 23 1.14 -3.60 1.60
C MET A 23 0.14 -4.24 0.64
N LEU A 24 0.24 -3.93 -0.65
CA LEU A 24 -0.47 -4.65 -1.70
C LEU A 24 0.41 -5.80 -2.20
N GLY A 25 -0.14 -7.01 -2.24
CA GLY A 25 0.58 -8.15 -2.81
C GLY A 25 0.73 -7.99 -4.33
N ALA A 26 1.97 -8.01 -4.81
CA ALA A 26 2.30 -7.87 -6.24
C ALA A 26 3.41 -8.83 -6.67
N ALA A 27 3.57 -9.96 -5.97
CA ALA A 27 4.57 -10.95 -6.34
C ALA A 27 4.15 -11.69 -7.63
N LEU A 28 5.06 -11.77 -8.61
CA LEU A 28 4.85 -12.51 -9.87
C LEU A 28 4.60 -14.01 -9.65
N ASP A 29 5.36 -14.59 -8.73
CA ASP A 29 5.34 -16.02 -8.44
C ASP A 29 5.75 -16.27 -6.98
N GLN A 30 5.61 -17.50 -6.49
CA GLN A 30 6.01 -17.90 -5.13
C GLN A 30 7.38 -18.58 -5.09
N GLN A 31 7.98 -18.82 -6.26
CA GLN A 31 9.18 -19.63 -6.43
C GLN A 31 10.46 -18.80 -6.26
N THR A 32 10.45 -17.55 -6.73
CA THR A 32 11.61 -16.66 -6.72
C THR A 32 11.31 -15.36 -5.98
N MET A 33 12.05 -15.12 -4.90
CA MET A 33 11.96 -13.89 -4.12
C MET A 33 12.58 -12.71 -4.88
N ARG A 34 11.73 -11.87 -5.49
CA ARG A 34 12.12 -10.62 -6.16
C ARG A 34 11.89 -9.43 -5.24
N ALA A 35 12.73 -9.30 -4.22
CA ALA A 35 12.58 -8.22 -3.24
C ALA A 35 12.86 -6.84 -3.85
N HIS A 36 12.30 -5.80 -3.23
CA HIS A 36 12.68 -4.41 -3.52
C HIS A 36 14.21 -4.24 -3.44
N HIS A 37 14.77 -3.38 -4.29
CA HIS A 37 16.21 -3.08 -4.38
C HIS A 37 17.11 -4.24 -4.89
N THR A 38 16.54 -5.28 -5.49
CA THR A 38 17.31 -6.32 -6.18
C THR A 38 17.37 -6.05 -7.69
N ALA A 39 18.40 -6.55 -8.38
CA ALA A 39 18.56 -6.40 -9.84
C ALA A 39 17.49 -7.16 -10.65
N ILE A 40 16.76 -8.07 -9.99
CA ILE A 40 15.70 -8.89 -10.59
C ILE A 40 14.31 -8.50 -10.09
N PHE A 41 14.18 -7.31 -9.47
CA PHE A 41 12.89 -6.80 -8.99
C PHE A 41 11.90 -6.71 -10.15
N ASP A 42 10.70 -7.22 -9.92
CA ASP A 42 9.59 -7.19 -10.87
C ASP A 42 8.27 -7.45 -10.14
N ILE A 43 7.14 -7.08 -10.74
CA ILE A 43 5.81 -7.10 -10.13
C ILE A 43 4.75 -7.74 -11.02
N ASP A 44 3.73 -8.35 -10.40
CA ASP A 44 2.49 -8.71 -11.10
C ASP A 44 1.64 -7.45 -11.34
N GLU A 45 1.63 -6.98 -12.58
CA GLU A 45 0.84 -5.82 -13.02
C GLU A 45 -0.68 -6.01 -12.84
N GLN A 46 -1.16 -7.25 -12.68
CA GLN A 46 -2.56 -7.50 -12.30
C GLN A 46 -2.91 -6.92 -10.92
N ALA A 47 -1.92 -6.59 -10.08
CA ALA A 47 -2.14 -5.90 -8.80
C ALA A 47 -2.62 -4.44 -8.98
N MET A 48 -2.26 -3.77 -10.08
CA MET A 48 -2.49 -2.32 -10.26
C MET A 48 -3.96 -1.91 -10.15
N PRO A 49 -4.93 -2.58 -10.82
CA PRO A 49 -6.34 -2.23 -10.69
C PRO A 49 -6.86 -2.35 -9.25
N TYR A 50 -6.37 -3.32 -8.47
CA TYR A 50 -6.77 -3.47 -7.06
C TYR A 50 -6.25 -2.30 -6.22
N GLY A 51 -4.99 -1.91 -6.39
CA GLY A 51 -4.42 -0.74 -5.71
C GLY A 51 -5.19 0.54 -6.01
N ALA A 52 -5.49 0.78 -7.30
CA ALA A 52 -6.29 1.92 -7.74
C ALA A 52 -7.71 1.89 -7.14
N ALA A 53 -8.38 0.74 -7.19
CA ALA A 53 -9.73 0.58 -6.64
C ALA A 53 -9.78 0.82 -5.12
N ILE A 54 -8.80 0.30 -4.36
CA ILE A 54 -8.71 0.51 -2.92
C ILE A 54 -8.58 2.00 -2.61
N LEU A 55 -7.62 2.69 -3.23
CA LEU A 55 -7.41 4.12 -2.97
C LEU A 55 -8.61 4.98 -3.40
N ALA A 56 -9.18 4.70 -4.57
CA ALA A 56 -10.34 5.43 -5.09
C ALA A 56 -11.58 5.22 -4.20
N GLU A 57 -11.86 3.99 -3.78
CA GLU A 57 -13.00 3.66 -2.93
C GLU A 57 -12.82 4.23 -1.52
N THR A 58 -11.60 4.20 -0.95
CA THR A 58 -11.31 4.86 0.33
C THR A 58 -11.60 6.36 0.26
N ALA A 59 -11.12 7.04 -0.78
CA ALA A 59 -11.41 8.46 -0.99
C ALA A 59 -12.91 8.72 -1.18
N ARG A 60 -13.58 7.90 -2.00
CA ARG A 60 -15.03 8.00 -2.25
C ARG A 60 -15.83 7.87 -0.96
N ARG A 61 -15.58 6.83 -0.15
CA ARG A 61 -16.27 6.60 1.14
C ARG A 61 -16.06 7.74 2.12
N PHE A 62 -14.84 8.25 2.20
CA PHE A 62 -14.53 9.38 3.08
C PHE A 62 -15.27 10.65 2.67
N LEU A 63 -15.23 11.00 1.38
CA LEU A 63 -15.90 12.20 0.86
C LEU A 63 -17.44 12.08 0.83
N ALA A 64 -17.97 10.86 0.70
CA ALA A 64 -19.41 10.58 0.81
C ALA A 64 -19.91 10.56 2.27
N GLY A 65 -19.01 10.66 3.27
CA GLY A 65 -19.36 10.61 4.69
C GLY A 65 -19.71 9.22 5.23
N GLU A 66 -19.44 8.17 4.45
CA GLU A 66 -19.60 6.75 4.82
C GLU A 66 -18.48 6.29 5.77
N LEU A 67 -17.32 6.93 5.69
CA LEU A 67 -16.20 6.78 6.62
C LEU A 67 -15.96 8.11 7.33
N ARG A 68 -15.91 8.10 8.66
CA ARG A 68 -15.53 9.26 9.49
C ARG A 68 -14.25 8.94 10.24
N LEU A 69 -13.31 9.87 10.19
CA LEU A 69 -12.13 9.83 11.05
C LEU A 69 -12.53 10.42 12.39
N GLU A 70 -12.51 9.59 13.44
CA GLU A 70 -12.60 10.09 14.81
C GLU A 70 -11.30 10.81 15.15
N ARG A 71 -11.40 11.89 15.93
CA ARG A 71 -10.23 12.65 16.41
C ARG A 71 -9.66 12.00 17.66
#